data_AF-A0A1V5N2C6-F1
#
_entry.id   AF-A0A1V5N2C6-F1
#
_cell.length_a   1.000
_cell.length_b   1.000
_cell.length_c   1.000
_cell.angle_alpha   90.00
_cell.angle_beta   90.00
_cell.angle_gamma   90.00
#
_symmetry.space_group_name_H-M   'P 1'
#
loop_
_entity.id
_entity.type
_entity.pdbx_description
1 polymer ?
#
loop_
_entity_poly.entity_id
_entity_poly.type
_entity_poly.pdbx_seq_one_letter_code
_entity_poly.pdbx_strand_id
1 'polypeptide(L)'
;MRTISLIVIHCSASRCDRPLDPEAIRQMHKARGYADWGYHYYVRQDGTVCPMRPLERVGAHVRGHNLESIGVCYEGGLDKEGKPADTRTDAQKMALASLVSELLLRFPAARVVGHRDLSPDLDGDGTVEPHEWLKQCPCFNV
;
A
#
# COMPACT_ATOMS: atom_id res chain seq x y z
N MET A 1 15.32 -6.94 15.42
CA MET A 1 14.77 -6.66 14.08
C MET A 1 13.36 -7.23 14.05
N ARG A 2 12.36 -6.48 13.54
CA ARG A 2 10.96 -6.94 13.51
C ARG A 2 10.82 -8.11 12.53
N THR A 3 9.99 -9.10 12.87
CA THR A 3 9.60 -10.16 11.92
C THR A 3 8.66 -9.55 10.89
N ILE A 4 9.01 -9.65 9.62
CA ILE A 4 8.17 -9.22 8.51
C ILE A 4 7.67 -10.44 7.77
N SER A 5 6.35 -10.64 7.75
CA SER A 5 5.67 -11.73 7.04
C SER A 5 4.79 -11.23 5.89
N LEU A 6 4.58 -9.92 5.77
CA LEU A 6 3.70 -9.33 4.74
C LEU A 6 4.35 -8.11 4.07
N ILE A 7 4.23 -8.05 2.76
CA ILE A 7 4.41 -6.83 1.96
C ILE A 7 3.02 -6.48 1.42
N VAL A 8 2.46 -5.38 1.92
CA VAL A 8 1.09 -4.99 1.59
C VAL A 8 1.11 -3.86 0.59
N ILE A 9 0.49 -4.07 -0.56
CA ILE A 9 0.33 -3.07 -1.61
C ILE A 9 -0.92 -2.23 -1.36
N HIS A 10 -0.78 -0.91 -1.51
CA HIS A 10 -1.83 0.08 -1.34
C HIS A 10 -1.88 1.03 -2.54
N CYS A 11 -3.01 1.72 -2.69
CA CYS A 11 -3.11 2.96 -3.46
C CYS A 11 -3.37 4.14 -2.51
N SER A 12 -2.94 5.35 -2.89
CA SER A 12 -3.22 6.57 -2.11
C SER A 12 -4.68 7.01 -2.16
N ALA A 13 -5.49 6.41 -3.05
CA ALA A 13 -6.83 6.86 -3.42
C ALA A 13 -6.83 8.32 -3.86
N SER A 14 -5.78 8.74 -4.57
CA SER A 14 -5.72 10.02 -5.27
C SER A 14 -6.16 9.86 -6.72
N ARG A 15 -6.68 10.94 -7.32
CA ARG A 15 -7.01 10.97 -8.74
C ARG A 15 -5.75 10.87 -9.59
N CYS A 16 -5.82 10.12 -10.68
CA CYS A 16 -4.71 9.91 -11.60
C CYS A 16 -4.26 11.19 -12.34
N ASP A 17 -5.10 12.22 -12.40
CA ASP A 17 -4.79 13.51 -13.03
C ASP A 17 -4.32 14.58 -12.03
N ARG A 18 -4.15 14.22 -10.76
CA ARG A 18 -3.72 15.14 -9.70
C ARG A 18 -2.55 14.54 -8.92
N PRO A 19 -1.32 15.03 -9.17
CA PRO A 19 -0.16 14.60 -8.40
C PRO A 19 -0.36 14.83 -6.91
N LEU A 20 0.08 13.87 -6.10
CA LEU A 20 0.05 13.91 -4.65
C LEU A 20 1.47 13.74 -4.11
N ASP A 21 1.98 14.82 -3.53
CA ASP A 21 3.31 14.88 -2.96
C ASP A 21 3.45 13.96 -1.71
N PRO A 22 4.59 13.26 -1.55
CA PRO A 22 4.87 12.46 -0.35
C PRO A 22 4.69 13.21 0.97
N GLU A 23 5.09 14.47 1.07
CA GLU A 23 4.93 15.27 2.28
C GLU A 23 3.45 15.63 2.52
N ALA A 24 2.66 15.83 1.47
CA ALA A 24 1.21 16.01 1.62
C ALA A 24 0.56 14.78 2.26
N ILE A 25 0.98 13.56 1.88
CA ILE A 25 0.54 12.32 2.53
C ILE A 25 0.91 12.30 4.02
N ARG A 26 2.10 12.80 4.37
CA ARG A 26 2.52 12.93 5.77
C ARG A 26 1.56 13.81 6.56
N GLN A 27 1.23 14.98 6.02
CA GLN A 27 0.34 15.94 6.66
C GLN A 27 -1.07 15.39 6.80
N MET A 28 -1.58 14.70 5.77
CA MET A 28 -2.86 13.98 5.84
C MET A 28 -2.88 12.91 6.93
N HIS A 29 -1.80 12.14 7.08
CA HIS A 29 -1.69 11.15 8.15
C HIS A 29 -1.60 11.80 9.54
N LYS A 30 -0.81 12.87 9.69
CA LYS A 30 -0.72 13.63 10.95
C LYS A 30 -2.07 14.23 11.35
N ALA A 31 -2.83 14.77 10.40
CA ALA A 31 -4.17 15.28 10.64
C ALA A 31 -5.16 14.18 11.11
N ARG A 32 -4.89 12.91 10.80
CA ARG A 32 -5.63 11.74 11.30
C ARG A 32 -5.09 11.19 12.63
N GLY A 33 -4.13 11.89 13.26
CA GLY A 33 -3.53 11.50 14.54
C GLY A 33 -2.37 10.52 14.42
N TYR A 34 -1.83 10.28 13.24
CA TYR A 34 -0.66 9.41 13.09
C TYR A 34 0.61 10.17 13.46
N ALA A 35 1.59 9.48 14.02
CA ALA A 35 2.88 10.10 14.36
C ALA A 35 3.67 10.56 13.11
N ASP A 36 3.54 9.84 11.99
CA ASP A 36 4.21 10.12 10.71
C ASP A 36 3.49 9.41 9.54
N TRP A 37 4.09 9.36 8.34
CA TRP A 37 3.61 8.59 7.18
C TRP A 37 3.13 7.19 7.57
N GLY A 38 1.94 6.76 7.12
CA GLY A 38 1.44 5.42 7.39
C GLY A 38 2.20 4.31 6.68
N TYR A 39 2.80 4.60 5.52
CA TYR A 39 3.49 3.65 4.64
C TYR A 39 5.02 3.72 4.79
N HIS A 40 5.70 2.65 4.40
CA HIS A 40 7.17 2.61 4.36
C HIS A 40 7.71 3.09 3.01
N TYR A 41 6.98 2.84 1.93
CA TYR A 41 7.34 3.30 0.59
C TYR A 41 6.15 3.93 -0.12
N TYR A 42 6.46 4.88 -1.00
CA TYR A 42 5.51 5.47 -1.92
C TYR A 42 6.06 5.53 -3.34
N VAL A 43 5.30 5.06 -4.32
CA VAL A 43 5.71 5.02 -5.72
C VAL A 43 4.93 6.06 -6.51
N ARG A 44 5.63 7.12 -6.93
CA ARG A 44 5.05 8.23 -7.68
C ARG A 44 4.69 7.84 -9.11
N GLN A 45 3.85 8.64 -9.76
CA GLN A 45 3.41 8.39 -11.16
C GLN A 45 4.56 8.24 -12.17
N ASP A 46 5.69 8.89 -11.93
CA ASP A 46 6.90 8.80 -12.76
C ASP A 46 7.77 7.57 -12.47
N GLY A 47 7.37 6.71 -11.53
CA GLY A 47 8.13 5.54 -11.07
C GLY A 47 9.12 5.82 -9.95
N THR A 48 9.25 7.08 -9.49
CA THR A 48 10.12 7.41 -8.36
C THR A 48 9.65 6.70 -7.10
N VAL A 49 10.54 5.92 -6.47
CA VAL A 49 10.30 5.28 -5.18
C VAL A 49 10.77 6.20 -4.06
N CYS A 50 9.83 6.71 -3.28
CA CYS A 50 10.09 7.55 -2.12
C CYS A 50 10.13 6.68 -0.85
N PRO A 51 11.29 6.56 -0.17
CA PRO A 51 11.32 6.00 1.18
C PRO A 51 10.57 6.95 2.13
N MET A 52 9.68 6.40 2.94
CA MET A 52 8.84 7.14 3.89
C MET A 52 9.16 6.72 5.33
N ARG A 53 8.26 6.01 6.00
CA ARG A 53 8.51 5.52 7.36
C ARG A 53 9.66 4.49 7.33
N PRO A 54 10.70 4.62 8.18
CA PRO A 54 11.78 3.64 8.25
C PRO A 54 11.25 2.23 8.52
N LEU A 55 11.85 1.22 7.88
CA LEU A 55 11.43 -0.18 7.98
C LEU A 55 11.49 -0.73 9.41
N GLU A 56 12.36 -0.17 10.23
CA GLU A 56 12.52 -0.54 11.64
C GLU A 56 11.32 -0.09 12.48
N ARG A 57 10.53 0.90 12.03
CA ARG A 57 9.37 1.44 12.74
C ARG A 57 8.07 0.82 12.23
N VAL A 58 7.19 0.47 13.15
CA VAL A 58 5.86 -0.10 12.85
C VAL A 58 5.06 0.82 11.94
N GLY A 59 4.46 0.28 10.87
CA GLY A 59 3.59 0.99 9.94
C GLY A 59 2.27 1.44 10.57
N ALA A 60 1.48 2.22 9.82
CA ALA A 60 0.10 2.55 10.19
C ALA A 60 -0.79 2.52 8.94
N HIS A 61 -0.89 1.34 8.33
CA HIS A 61 -1.52 1.15 7.03
C HIS A 61 -2.53 0.00 6.97
N VAL A 62 -2.43 -1.03 7.83
CA VAL A 62 -3.45 -2.09 7.95
C VAL A 62 -3.67 -2.42 9.43
N ARG A 63 -4.90 -2.22 9.91
CA ARG A 63 -5.26 -2.57 11.30
C ARG A 63 -5.08 -4.09 11.51
N GLY A 64 -4.52 -4.49 12.64
CA GLY A 64 -4.25 -5.90 12.94
C GLY A 64 -2.94 -6.44 12.36
N HIS A 65 -2.43 -5.83 11.28
CA HIS A 65 -1.27 -6.34 10.54
C HIS A 65 -0.03 -5.42 10.51
N ASN A 66 -0.09 -4.26 11.17
CA ASN A 66 1.00 -3.27 11.10
C ASN A 66 2.33 -3.77 11.67
N LEU A 67 2.31 -4.68 12.65
CA LEU A 67 3.51 -5.11 13.37
C LEU A 67 4.44 -5.95 12.50
N GLU A 68 3.86 -6.75 11.61
CA GLU A 68 4.51 -7.77 10.80
C GLU A 68 4.57 -7.43 9.30
N SER A 69 4.19 -6.21 8.91
CA SER A 69 4.07 -5.84 7.50
C SER A 69 4.87 -4.61 7.08
N ILE A 70 5.16 -4.58 5.78
CA ILE A 70 5.70 -3.44 5.03
C ILE A 70 4.62 -2.92 4.09
N GLY A 71 4.06 -1.74 4.37
CA GLY A 71 3.18 -1.03 3.44
C GLY A 71 3.92 -0.31 2.31
N VAL A 72 3.59 -0.66 1.07
CA VAL A 72 4.02 0.01 -0.17
C VAL A 72 2.79 0.65 -0.82
N CYS A 73 2.79 1.96 -1.01
CA CYS A 73 1.66 2.68 -1.60
C CYS A 73 2.03 3.22 -2.98
N TYR A 74 1.23 3.01 -4.02
CA TYR A 74 1.40 3.75 -5.27
C TYR A 74 0.49 4.97 -5.31
N GLU A 75 0.96 6.01 -5.99
CA GLU A 75 0.21 7.23 -6.29
C GLU A 75 -0.93 6.93 -7.27
N GLY A 76 -2.17 7.14 -6.84
CA GLY A 76 -3.36 6.94 -7.65
C GLY A 76 -4.40 6.05 -6.98
N GLY A 77 -5.12 5.28 -7.79
CA GLY A 77 -6.22 4.42 -7.38
C GLY A 77 -7.61 5.01 -7.70
N LEU A 78 -7.70 6.27 -8.13
CA LEU A 78 -8.94 6.86 -8.65
C LEU A 78 -8.74 7.40 -10.08
N ASP A 79 -9.71 7.17 -10.96
CA ASP A 79 -9.76 7.77 -12.30
C ASP A 79 -10.03 9.29 -12.26
N LYS A 80 -10.21 9.92 -13.43
CA LYS A 80 -10.45 11.37 -13.56
C LYS A 80 -11.82 11.77 -13.02
N GLU A 81 -12.74 10.83 -12.92
CA GLU A 81 -14.08 10.98 -12.38
C GLU A 81 -14.11 10.71 -10.87
N GLY A 82 -12.98 10.25 -10.29
CA GLY A 82 -12.85 9.93 -8.88
C GLY A 82 -13.35 8.53 -8.50
N LYS A 83 -13.52 7.63 -9.48
CA LYS A 83 -13.93 6.24 -9.25
C LYS A 83 -12.71 5.33 -9.08
N PRO A 84 -12.78 4.29 -8.24
CA PRO A 84 -11.71 3.32 -8.09
C PRO A 84 -11.29 2.68 -9.42
N ALA A 85 -9.98 2.69 -9.72
CA ALA A 85 -9.42 2.10 -10.93
C ALA A 85 -7.92 1.77 -10.77
N ASP A 86 -7.41 0.78 -11.51
CA ASP A 86 -5.96 0.61 -11.66
C ASP A 86 -5.39 1.72 -12.53
N THR A 87 -4.83 2.73 -11.88
CA THR A 87 -4.28 3.92 -12.55
C THR A 87 -2.75 3.88 -12.66
N ARG A 88 -2.12 2.73 -12.40
CA ARG A 88 -0.66 2.65 -12.39
C ARG A 88 -0.10 2.90 -13.78
N THR A 89 0.87 3.79 -13.86
CA THR A 89 1.69 3.97 -15.06
C THR A 89 2.63 2.77 -15.25
N ASP A 90 3.19 2.61 -16.45
CA ASP A 90 4.18 1.55 -16.68
C ASP A 90 5.45 1.75 -15.85
N ALA A 91 5.85 3.01 -15.63
CA ALA A 91 6.95 3.36 -14.72
C ALA A 91 6.65 2.91 -13.28
N GLN A 92 5.42 3.11 -12.80
CA GLN A 92 4.99 2.61 -11.48
C GLN A 92 4.99 1.08 -11.42
N LYS A 93 4.50 0.39 -12.46
CA LYS A 93 4.50 -1.08 -12.49
C LYS A 93 5.91 -1.63 -12.41
N MET A 94 6.84 -1.08 -13.19
CA MET A 94 8.26 -1.46 -13.16
C MET A 94 8.88 -1.20 -11.78
N ALA A 95 8.70 0.02 -11.24
CA ALA A 95 9.25 0.39 -9.94
C ALA A 95 8.67 -0.47 -8.80
N LEU A 96 7.37 -0.75 -8.81
CA LEU A 96 6.74 -1.66 -7.85
C LEU A 96 7.30 -3.07 -7.95
N ALA A 97 7.44 -3.62 -9.16
CA ALA A 97 8.00 -4.96 -9.33
C ALA A 97 9.44 -5.05 -8.81
N SER A 98 10.29 -4.07 -9.15
CA SER A 98 11.66 -4.00 -8.65
C SER A 98 11.73 -3.86 -7.13
N LEU A 99 10.95 -2.95 -6.55
CA LEU A 99 10.90 -2.74 -5.10
C LEU A 99 10.40 -3.98 -4.35
N VAL A 100 9.33 -4.62 -4.82
CA VAL A 100 8.81 -5.85 -4.22
C VAL A 100 9.85 -6.97 -4.29
N SER A 101 10.56 -7.08 -5.41
CA SER A 101 11.63 -8.08 -5.57
C SER A 101 12.77 -7.84 -4.56
N GLU A 102 13.21 -6.59 -4.38
CA GLU A 102 14.21 -6.22 -3.36
C GLU A 102 13.74 -6.55 -1.94
N LEU A 103 12.48 -6.24 -1.63
CA LEU A 103 11.90 -6.53 -0.32
C LEU A 103 11.78 -8.03 -0.07
N LEU A 104 11.42 -8.84 -1.07
CA LEU A 104 11.38 -10.30 -0.96
C LEU A 104 12.77 -10.90 -0.79
N LEU A 105 13.81 -10.34 -1.43
CA LEU A 105 15.19 -10.76 -1.18
C LEU A 105 15.60 -10.50 0.27
N ARG A 106 15.18 -9.37 0.85
CA ARG A 106 15.48 -9.00 2.24
C ARG A 106 14.61 -9.76 3.26
N PHE A 107 13.37 -10.08 2.90
CA PHE A 107 12.37 -10.72 3.75
C PHE A 107 11.77 -11.94 3.02
N PRO A 108 12.53 -13.03 2.85
CA PRO A 108 12.14 -14.15 1.99
C PRO A 108 10.92 -14.94 2.47
N ALA A 109 10.56 -14.82 3.75
CA ALA A 109 9.35 -15.42 4.29
C ALA A 109 8.09 -14.56 4.09
N ALA A 110 8.23 -13.34 3.55
CA ALA A 110 7.11 -12.44 3.38
C ALA A 110 6.25 -12.81 2.17
N ARG A 111 4.94 -12.68 2.33
CA ARG A 111 3.97 -12.78 1.22
C ARG A 111 3.61 -11.39 0.72
N VAL A 112 3.35 -11.26 -0.58
CA VAL A 112 2.86 -10.02 -1.19
C VAL A 112 1.34 -10.11 -1.28
N VAL A 113 0.63 -9.11 -0.76
CA VAL A 113 -0.83 -9.07 -0.73
C VAL A 113 -1.34 -7.64 -0.95
N GLY A 114 -2.59 -7.50 -1.37
CA GLY A 114 -3.31 -6.23 -1.33
C GLY A 114 -3.88 -5.95 0.07
N HIS A 115 -4.15 -4.68 0.39
CA HIS A 115 -4.84 -4.32 1.64
C HIS A 115 -6.18 -5.03 1.77
N ARG A 116 -6.94 -5.16 0.68
CA ARG A 116 -8.27 -5.77 0.65
C ARG A 116 -8.25 -7.26 1.00
N ASP A 117 -7.15 -7.96 0.69
CA ASP A 117 -6.96 -9.37 0.99
C ASP A 117 -6.77 -9.61 2.51
N LEU A 118 -6.66 -8.52 3.29
CA LEU A 118 -6.62 -8.50 4.75
C LEU A 118 -7.90 -7.90 5.36
N SER A 119 -9.00 -7.86 4.60
CA SER A 119 -10.32 -7.57 5.18
C SER A 119 -10.74 -8.73 6.11
N PRO A 120 -11.63 -8.48 7.08
CA PRO A 120 -12.20 -9.56 7.87
C PRO A 120 -12.89 -10.58 6.96
N ASP A 121 -12.55 -11.84 7.18
CA ASP A 121 -13.31 -12.99 6.71
C ASP A 121 -14.61 -13.07 7.54
N LEU A 122 -15.73 -12.80 6.90
CA LEU A 122 -17.05 -12.64 7.51
C LEU A 122 -17.80 -13.96 7.61
N ASP A 123 -17.52 -14.92 6.72
CA ASP A 123 -18.17 -16.24 6.73
C ASP A 123 -17.28 -17.36 7.30
N GLY A 124 -15.99 -17.10 7.48
CA GLY A 124 -15.03 -17.96 8.15
C GLY A 124 -14.48 -19.08 7.28
N ASP A 125 -14.58 -18.97 5.95
CA ASP A 125 -14.12 -20.00 5.01
C ASP A 125 -12.60 -19.96 4.74
N GLY A 126 -11.92 -18.92 5.24
CA GLY A 126 -10.48 -18.69 5.09
C GLY A 126 -10.07 -17.92 3.83
N THR A 127 -11.03 -17.45 3.04
CA THR A 127 -10.83 -16.72 1.78
C THR A 127 -11.57 -15.39 1.81
N VAL A 128 -10.84 -14.29 1.70
CA VAL A 128 -11.46 -12.96 1.67
C VAL A 128 -12.00 -12.63 0.27
N GLU A 129 -13.31 -12.75 0.10
CA GLU A 129 -14.02 -12.57 -1.16
C GLU A 129 -14.41 -11.10 -1.44
N PRO A 130 -14.70 -10.73 -2.71
CA PRO A 130 -15.06 -9.37 -3.08
C PRO A 130 -16.22 -8.74 -2.29
N HIS A 131 -17.16 -9.56 -1.84
CA HIS A 131 -18.32 -9.11 -1.08
C HIS A 131 -17.98 -8.75 0.38
N GLU A 132 -16.82 -9.17 0.87
CA GLU A 132 -16.31 -8.94 2.22
C GLU A 132 -15.29 -7.80 2.28
N TRP A 133 -14.84 -7.31 1.11
CA TRP A 133 -13.84 -6.27 1.02
C TRP A 133 -14.31 -4.97 1.68
N LEU A 134 -13.62 -4.57 2.74
CA LEU A 134 -13.83 -3.25 3.33
C LEU A 134 -13.37 -2.12 2.40
N LYS A 135 -12.47 -2.42 1.46
CA LYS A 135 -11.84 -1.47 0.55
C LYS A 135 -11.45 -2.16 -0.76
N GLN A 136 -11.49 -1.42 -1.87
CA GLN A 136 -10.92 -1.87 -3.15
C GLN A 136 -9.42 -1.57 -3.28
N CYS A 137 -8.67 -1.59 -2.17
CA CYS A 137 -7.27 -1.18 -2.14
C CYS A 137 -6.35 -2.41 -2.13
N PRO A 138 -5.36 -2.54 -3.02
CA PRO A 138 -5.16 -1.71 -4.20
C PRO A 138 -6.22 -2.01 -5.27
N CYS A 139 -6.38 -1.12 -6.25
CA CYS A 139 -7.42 -1.25 -7.28
C CYS A 139 -7.05 -2.25 -8.39
N PHE A 140 -6.24 -3.27 -8.09
CA PHE A 140 -5.79 -4.32 -9.00
C PHE A 140 -5.43 -5.61 -8.22
N ASN A 141 -5.37 -6.76 -8.90
CA ASN A 141 -4.97 -8.04 -8.28
C ASN A 141 -3.45 -8.11 -8.07
N VAL A 142 -3.03 -8.30 -6.83
CA VAL A 142 -1.63 -8.40 -6.42
C VAL A 142 -1.09 -9.79 -6.68
#